data_AF-A0A8J7PYQ6-F1
#
_entry.id   AF-A0A8J7PYQ6-F1
#
_cell.length_a   1.000
_cell.length_b   1.000
_cell.length_c   1.000
_cell.angle_alpha   90.00
_cell.angle_beta   90.00
_cell.angle_gamma   90.00
#
_symmetry.space_group_name_H-M   'P 1'
#
loop_
_entity.id
_entity.type
_entity.pdbx_description
1 polymer ?
#
loop_
_entity_poly.entity_id
_entity_poly.type
_entity_poly.pdbx_seq_one_letter_code
_entity_poly.pdbx_strand_id
1 'polypeptide(L)'
;LNRGLYFLLLDPDSPDVRAIAQRHGKNIQNEIKQVIEVIKNAGYRQRNNFHLRFFDAVPPFTAVMIDGDVGAATTPPMDKYGRIRVQPGSAYSVQHKGIIFTFAKTREGNLSGFDCFAQDLRKQWTAAEGSEAKVRALFDSR
;
A
#
# COMPACT_ATOMS: atom_id res chain seq x y z
N LEU A 1 22.82 2.09 -2.40
CA LEU A 1 21.55 1.32 -2.32
C LEU A 1 20.87 1.40 -3.68
N ASN A 2 20.91 0.32 -4.48
CA ASN A 2 20.05 0.20 -5.66
C ASN A 2 18.61 0.12 -5.15
N ARG A 3 17.93 1.26 -5.05
CA ARG A 3 16.57 1.32 -4.53
C ARG A 3 15.62 0.86 -5.64
N GLY A 4 15.14 -0.38 -5.51
CA GLY A 4 14.00 -0.88 -6.26
C GLY A 4 12.74 -0.09 -5.88
N LEU A 5 11.88 0.13 -6.85
CA LEU A 5 10.57 0.75 -6.71
C LEU A 5 9.52 -0.37 -6.71
N TYR A 6 8.82 -0.51 -5.60
CA TYR A 6 7.88 -1.62 -5.34
C TYR A 6 6.47 -1.06 -5.24
N PHE A 7 5.57 -1.54 -6.08
CA PHE A 7 4.15 -1.19 -6.09
C PHE A 7 3.30 -2.40 -5.71
N LEU A 8 2.40 -2.19 -4.76
CA LEU A 8 1.31 -3.12 -4.47
C LEU A 8 0.01 -2.46 -4.90
N LEU A 9 -0.72 -3.13 -5.78
CA LEU A 9 -2.04 -2.69 -6.23
C LEU A 9 -3.08 -3.75 -5.87
N LEU A 10 -4.30 -3.32 -5.59
CA LEU A 10 -5.43 -4.24 -5.52
C LEU A 10 -5.68 -4.80 -6.91
N ASP A 11 -5.90 -6.12 -7.02
CA ASP A 11 -6.24 -6.74 -8.29
C ASP A 11 -7.53 -6.12 -8.85
N PRO A 12 -7.51 -5.51 -10.06
CA PRO A 12 -8.69 -4.88 -10.66
C PRO A 12 -9.87 -5.84 -10.82
N ASP A 13 -9.63 -7.15 -10.90
CA ASP A 13 -10.65 -8.17 -11.11
C ASP A 13 -11.04 -8.90 -9.81
N SER A 14 -10.49 -8.48 -8.67
CA SER A 14 -10.83 -9.03 -7.35
C SER A 14 -12.32 -8.85 -6.99
N PRO A 15 -12.89 -9.76 -6.18
CA PRO A 15 -14.24 -9.59 -5.62
C PRO A 15 -14.42 -8.26 -4.87
N ASP A 16 -13.37 -7.82 -4.18
CA ASP A 16 -13.42 -6.61 -3.37
C ASP A 16 -13.51 -5.32 -4.20
N VAL A 17 -12.86 -5.26 -5.37
CA VAL A 17 -13.04 -4.14 -6.31
C VAL A 17 -14.50 -4.02 -6.72
N ARG A 18 -15.16 -5.14 -7.01
CA ARG A 18 -16.60 -5.14 -7.36
C ARG A 18 -17.44 -4.63 -6.20
N ALA A 19 -17.16 -5.09 -4.97
CA ALA A 19 -17.88 -4.65 -3.78
C ALA A 19 -17.70 -3.15 -3.49
N ILE A 20 -16.48 -2.62 -3.64
CA ILE A 20 -16.20 -1.18 -3.49
C ILE A 20 -16.92 -0.40 -4.60
N ALA A 21 -16.82 -0.84 -5.86
CA ALA A 21 -17.44 -0.17 -6.99
C ALA A 21 -18.96 -0.01 -6.79
N GLN A 22 -19.64 -1.07 -6.36
CA GLN A 22 -21.06 -1.05 -6.03
C GLN A 22 -21.39 -0.10 -4.88
N ARG A 23 -20.59 -0.12 -3.80
CA ARG A 23 -20.83 0.72 -2.62
C ARG A 23 -20.64 2.21 -2.91
N HIS A 24 -19.68 2.56 -3.76
CA HIS A 24 -19.29 3.95 -4.02
C HIS A 24 -19.88 4.55 -5.30
N GLY A 25 -20.56 3.75 -6.13
CA GLY A 25 -21.04 4.20 -7.43
C GLY A 25 -19.90 4.65 -8.35
N LYS A 26 -18.69 4.10 -8.16
CA LYS A 26 -17.48 4.45 -8.91
C LYS A 26 -16.91 3.23 -9.62
N ASN A 27 -16.34 3.44 -10.79
CA ASN A 27 -15.66 2.39 -11.53
C ASN A 27 -14.20 2.25 -11.05
N ILE A 28 -14.02 1.67 -9.87
CA ILE A 28 -12.70 1.44 -9.23
C ILE A 28 -11.80 0.57 -10.11
N GLN A 29 -12.37 -0.41 -10.80
CA GLN A 29 -11.64 -1.24 -11.76
C GLN A 29 -10.99 -0.38 -12.86
N ASN A 30 -11.72 0.60 -13.40
CA ASN A 30 -11.20 1.51 -14.40
C ASN A 30 -10.13 2.46 -13.84
N GLU A 31 -10.29 2.96 -12.60
CA GLU A 31 -9.27 3.78 -11.93
C GLU A 31 -7.95 3.00 -11.75
N ILE A 32 -8.01 1.74 -11.32
CA ILE A 32 -6.83 0.87 -11.19
C ILE A 32 -6.18 0.65 -12.56
N LYS A 33 -6.98 0.38 -13.61
CA LYS A 33 -6.49 0.24 -14.99
C LYS A 33 -5.82 1.51 -15.51
N GLN A 34 -6.37 2.68 -15.20
CA GLN A 34 -5.75 3.96 -15.56
C GLN A 34 -4.38 4.16 -14.89
N VAL A 35 -4.25 3.78 -13.61
CA VAL A 35 -2.94 3.80 -12.92
C VAL A 35 -1.94 2.87 -13.62
N ILE A 36 -2.37 1.66 -14.00
CA ILE A 36 -1.52 0.72 -14.74
C ILE A 36 -1.08 1.31 -16.09
N GLU A 37 -2.00 1.96 -16.83
CA GLU A 37 -1.68 2.62 -18.09
C GLU A 37 -0.69 3.78 -17.92
N VAL A 38 -0.83 4.59 -16.86
CA VAL A 38 0.17 5.62 -16.52
C VAL A 38 1.54 4.99 -16.25
N ILE A 39 1.60 3.88 -15.51
CA ILE A 39 2.84 3.15 -15.24
C ILE A 39 3.46 2.60 -16.53
N LYS A 40 2.64 2.04 -17.42
CA LYS A 40 3.04 1.53 -18.74
C LYS A 40 3.62 2.66 -19.61
N ASN A 41 2.88 3.75 -19.77
CA ASN A 41 3.25 4.89 -20.61
C ASN A 41 4.50 5.62 -20.11
N ALA A 42 4.76 5.61 -18.80
CA ALA A 42 5.99 6.16 -18.23
C ALA A 42 7.23 5.25 -18.38
N GLY A 43 7.08 4.07 -19.00
CA GLY A 43 8.19 3.15 -19.29
C GLY A 43 8.78 2.48 -18.04
N TYR A 44 8.07 2.48 -16.91
CA TYR A 44 8.60 1.93 -15.66
C TYR A 44 8.91 0.43 -15.74
N ARG A 45 8.15 -0.34 -16.54
CA ARG A 45 8.36 -1.79 -16.69
C ARG A 45 9.73 -2.15 -17.25
N GLN A 46 10.28 -1.29 -18.10
CA GLN A 46 11.58 -1.47 -18.77
C GLN A 46 12.75 -1.19 -17.81
N ARG A 47 12.48 -0.64 -16.62
CA ARG A 47 13.49 -0.38 -15.60
C ARG A 47 13.69 -1.65 -14.77
N ASN A 48 14.93 -2.13 -14.70
CA ASN A 48 15.32 -3.34 -13.94
C ASN A 48 15.05 -3.25 -12.44
N ASN A 49 14.69 -2.08 -11.93
CA ASN A 49 14.41 -1.82 -10.53
C ASN A 49 12.93 -1.55 -10.26
N PHE A 50 12.02 -1.82 -11.20
CA PHE A 50 10.58 -1.68 -10.98
C PHE A 50 9.92 -3.03 -10.72
N HIS A 51 9.15 -3.10 -9.64
CA HIS A 51 8.43 -4.30 -9.23
C HIS A 51 6.97 -3.93 -8.95
N LEU A 52 6.05 -4.71 -9.50
CA LEU A 52 4.61 -4.57 -9.26
C LEU A 52 4.06 -5.93 -8.88
N ARG A 53 3.22 -5.98 -7.84
CA ARG A 53 2.44 -7.15 -7.45
C ARG A 53 0.98 -6.78 -7.18
N PHE A 54 0.10 -7.76 -7.30
CA PHE A 54 -1.32 -7.62 -6.97
C PHE A 54 -1.66 -8.37 -5.69
N PHE A 55 -2.48 -7.76 -4.84
CA PHE A 55 -3.15 -8.46 -3.76
C PHE A 55 -4.64 -8.60 -4.08
N ASP A 56 -5.26 -9.70 -3.67
CA ASP A 56 -6.62 -10.06 -4.09
C ASP A 56 -7.71 -9.52 -3.14
N ALA A 57 -7.34 -8.98 -1.98
CA ALA A 57 -8.29 -8.52 -0.96
C ALA A 57 -7.89 -7.17 -0.35
N VAL A 58 -8.86 -6.29 -0.16
CA VAL A 58 -8.68 -4.97 0.44
C VAL A 58 -8.17 -5.14 1.87
N PRO A 59 -7.10 -4.42 2.28
CA PRO A 59 -6.65 -4.45 3.66
C PRO A 59 -7.78 -4.06 4.61
N PRO A 60 -7.82 -4.60 5.85
CA PRO A 60 -8.90 -4.32 6.80
C PRO A 60 -8.86 -2.88 7.38
N PHE A 61 -8.22 -1.94 6.68
CA PHE A 61 -8.07 -0.54 7.02
C PHE A 61 -8.25 0.34 5.78
N THR A 62 -8.83 1.53 5.96
CA THR A 62 -9.02 2.53 4.90
C THR A 62 -7.86 3.51 4.83
N ALA A 63 -7.23 3.80 5.97
CA ALA A 63 -6.11 4.73 6.05
C ALA A 63 -5.17 4.35 7.19
N VAL A 64 -3.87 4.58 6.96
CA VAL A 64 -2.82 4.52 7.98
C VAL A 64 -2.06 5.84 7.93
N MET A 65 -1.92 6.49 9.08
CA MET A 65 -1.09 7.66 9.25
C MET A 65 0.00 7.34 10.26
N ILE A 66 1.23 7.70 9.93
CA ILE A 66 2.42 7.39 10.73
C ILE A 66 3.06 8.73 11.04
N ASP A 67 3.01 9.12 12.31
CA ASP A 67 3.78 10.21 12.84
C ASP A 67 5.08 9.61 13.37
N GLY A 68 6.20 9.99 12.78
CA GLY A 68 7.52 9.59 13.27
C GLY A 68 8.60 10.54 12.80
N ASP A 69 9.73 10.53 13.49
CA ASP A 69 10.85 11.39 13.15
C ASP A 69 11.58 10.82 11.92
N VAL A 70 11.80 11.65 10.90
CA VAL A 70 12.67 11.29 9.77
C VAL A 70 14.10 11.72 10.14
N GLY A 71 14.91 10.76 10.58
CA GLY A 71 16.33 10.99 10.86
C GLY A 71 17.14 11.20 9.57
N ALA A 72 18.25 11.96 9.69
CA ALA A 72 19.29 11.91 8.65
C ALA A 72 19.83 10.49 8.52
N ALA A 73 20.36 10.10 7.35
CA ALA A 73 20.84 8.73 7.11
C ALA A 73 21.91 8.25 8.12
N THR A 74 22.59 9.17 8.79
CA THR A 74 23.63 8.94 9.80
C THR A 74 23.13 8.95 11.25
N THR A 75 21.86 9.30 11.49
CA THR A 75 21.32 9.46 12.83
C THR A 75 20.06 8.60 12.99
N PRO A 76 20.05 7.64 13.93
CA PRO A 76 18.84 6.86 14.21
C PRO A 76 17.68 7.79 14.59
N PRO A 77 16.48 7.61 14.01
CA PRO A 77 15.32 8.39 14.42
C PRO A 77 15.01 8.11 15.89
N MET A 78 14.85 9.17 16.68
CA MET A 78 14.58 9.03 18.12
C MET A 78 13.16 8.50 18.38
N ASP A 79 12.20 8.89 17.54
CA ASP A 79 10.81 8.41 17.46
C ASP A 79 10.14 8.13 18.82
N LYS A 80 10.53 8.89 19.86
CA LYS A 80 10.11 8.67 21.24
C LYS A 80 8.62 8.96 21.44
N TYR A 81 8.06 9.76 20.52
CA TYR A 81 6.65 10.15 20.49
C TYR A 81 5.93 9.66 19.23
N GLY A 82 6.50 8.67 18.54
CA GLY A 82 5.91 8.09 17.34
C GLY A 82 4.50 7.57 17.56
N ARG A 83 3.62 7.82 16.59
CA ARG A 83 2.22 7.39 16.60
C ARG A 83 1.87 6.73 15.27
N ILE A 84 1.18 5.61 15.36
CA ILE A 84 0.50 5.02 14.20
C ILE A 84 -1.00 5.15 14.45
N ARG A 85 -1.70 5.74 13.48
CA ARG A 85 -3.14 5.93 13.49
C ARG A 85 -3.72 5.09 12.37
N VAL A 86 -4.57 4.13 12.73
CA VAL A 86 -5.22 3.22 11.78
C VAL A 86 -6.71 3.48 11.81
N GLN A 87 -7.29 3.73 10.65
CA GLN A 87 -8.73 3.75 10.45
C GLN A 87 -9.16 2.39 9.87
N PRO A 88 -9.85 1.53 10.64
CA PRO A 88 -10.37 0.26 10.12
C PRO A 88 -11.37 0.48 9.00
N GLY A 89 -11.42 -0.47 8.07
CA GLY A 89 -12.43 -0.56 7.04
C GLY A 89 -13.77 -1.03 7.60
N SER A 90 -14.38 -0.27 8.50
CA SER A 90 -15.79 -0.47 8.90
C SER A 90 -16.72 0.14 7.83
N ALA A 91 -18.04 -0.04 7.95
CA ALA A 91 -19.06 0.33 6.93
C ALA A 91 -18.96 1.77 6.37
N TYR A 92 -18.21 2.66 7.03
CA TYR A 92 -17.89 4.01 6.57
C TYR A 92 -16.61 4.02 5.73
N SER A 93 -16.76 3.70 4.45
CA SER A 93 -15.65 3.32 3.59
C SER A 93 -14.77 4.46 3.06
N VAL A 94 -15.05 5.75 3.30
CA VAL A 94 -14.23 6.87 2.75
C VAL A 94 -14.30 8.20 3.52
N GLN A 95 -14.64 8.24 4.81
CA GLN A 95 -14.75 9.54 5.51
C GLN A 95 -14.07 9.54 6.88
N HIS A 96 -13.57 10.72 7.26
CA HIS A 96 -13.03 11.10 8.58
C HIS A 96 -14.01 10.89 9.77
N LYS A 97 -15.13 10.19 9.56
CA LYS A 97 -16.16 9.85 10.55
C LYS A 97 -15.97 8.45 11.16
N GLY A 98 -14.90 7.75 10.81
CA GLY A 98 -14.59 6.42 11.32
C GLY A 98 -13.90 6.44 12.69
N ILE A 99 -13.92 5.30 13.38
CA ILE A 99 -13.10 5.06 14.57
C ILE A 99 -11.63 5.09 14.14
N ILE A 100 -10.80 5.85 14.86
CA ILE A 100 -9.34 5.87 14.66
C ILE A 100 -8.69 5.20 15.86
N PHE A 101 -8.01 4.08 15.64
CA PHE A 101 -7.15 3.49 16.65
C PHE A 101 -5.80 4.18 16.61
N THR A 102 -5.39 4.75 17.74
CA THR A 102 -4.08 5.40 17.89
C THR A 102 -3.19 4.53 18.75
N PHE A 103 -2.06 4.13 18.19
CA PHE A 103 -1.02 3.35 18.84
C PHE A 103 0.18 4.26 19.07
N ALA A 104 0.47 4.58 20.33
CA ALA A 104 1.67 5.30 20.72
C ALA A 104 2.80 4.30 21.01
N LYS A 105 4.02 4.63 20.60
CA LYS A 105 5.20 3.83 20.97
C LYS A 105 5.41 3.89 22.49
N THR A 106 5.45 2.73 23.14
CA THR A 106 5.46 2.65 24.63
C THR A 106 6.85 2.47 25.24
N ARG A 107 7.90 2.13 24.46
CA ARG A 107 9.24 1.82 25.00
C ARG A 107 10.39 2.15 24.05
N GLU A 108 11.56 2.37 24.66
CA GLU A 108 12.87 2.47 24.01
C GLU A 108 13.19 1.18 23.23
N GLY A 109 13.34 1.34 21.93
CA GLY A 109 13.68 0.30 20.98
C GLY A 109 13.98 0.96 19.64
N ASN A 110 14.93 0.41 18.90
CA ASN A 110 15.49 1.05 17.70
C ASN A 110 14.54 1.03 16.47
N LEU A 111 13.37 0.39 16.56
CA LEU A 111 12.40 0.37 15.47
C LEU A 111 11.50 1.61 15.56
N SER A 112 11.44 2.38 14.48
CA SER A 112 10.50 3.49 14.29
C SER A 112 9.11 2.98 13.91
N GLY A 113 8.08 3.82 14.03
CA GLY A 113 6.74 3.54 13.51
C GLY A 113 6.76 3.22 12.00
N PHE A 114 7.67 3.86 11.25
CA PHE A 114 7.91 3.54 9.84
C PHE A 114 8.46 2.13 9.63
N ASP A 115 9.31 1.62 10.54
CA ASP A 115 9.85 0.26 10.42
C ASP A 115 8.77 -0.80 10.62
N CYS A 116 7.87 -0.59 11.60
CA CYS A 116 6.74 -1.48 11.82
C CYS A 116 5.82 -1.54 10.59
N PHE A 117 5.48 -0.38 10.01
CA PHE A 117 4.67 -0.33 8.80
C PHE A 117 5.40 -0.91 7.58
N ALA A 118 6.69 -0.64 7.43
CA ALA A 118 7.49 -1.21 6.35
C ALA A 118 7.60 -2.74 6.47
N GLN A 119 7.68 -3.29 7.68
CA GLN A 119 7.61 -4.74 7.89
C GLN A 119 6.28 -5.32 7.44
N ASP A 120 5.16 -4.64 7.73
CA ASP A 120 3.84 -5.08 7.27
C ASP A 120 3.71 -5.03 5.73
N LEU A 121 4.15 -3.93 5.10
CA LEU A 121 4.20 -3.83 3.64
C LEU A 121 5.05 -4.94 3.00
N ARG A 122 6.19 -5.30 3.62
CA ARG A 122 7.01 -6.43 3.14
C ARG A 122 6.28 -7.77 3.26
N LYS A 123 5.52 -7.98 4.34
CA LYS A 123 4.68 -9.19 4.48
C LYS A 123 3.60 -9.24 3.41
N GLN A 124 2.91 -8.12 3.17
CA GLN A 124 1.91 -8.01 2.10
C GLN A 124 2.55 -8.26 0.72
N TRP A 125 3.75 -7.73 0.48
CA TRP A 125 4.51 -8.00 -0.73
C TRP A 125 4.80 -9.48 -0.92
N THR A 126 5.29 -10.17 0.12
CA THR A 126 5.54 -11.61 0.09
C THR A 126 4.24 -12.40 -0.09
N ALA A 127 3.14 -12.01 0.55
CA ALA A 127 1.84 -12.68 0.39
C ALA A 127 1.26 -12.53 -1.04
N ALA A 128 1.59 -11.44 -1.72
CA ALA A 128 1.23 -11.17 -3.11
C ALA A 128 2.14 -11.89 -4.14
N GLU A 129 3.00 -12.81 -3.68
CA GLU A 129 3.85 -13.62 -4.55
C GLU A 129 3.02 -14.50 -5.50
N GLY A 130 3.49 -14.65 -6.74
CA GLY A 130 2.77 -15.40 -7.78
C GLY A 130 1.87 -14.55 -8.70
N SER A 131 1.69 -13.26 -8.41
CA SER A 131 0.92 -12.35 -9.29
C SER A 131 1.64 -11.96 -10.59
N GLU A 132 2.83 -12.50 -10.86
CA GLU A 132 3.68 -12.09 -11.98
C GLU A 132 3.03 -12.36 -13.35
N ALA A 133 2.31 -13.47 -13.49
CA ALA A 133 1.58 -13.78 -14.71
C ALA A 133 0.47 -12.76 -15.00
N LYS A 134 -0.28 -12.33 -13.96
CA LYS A 134 -1.32 -11.30 -14.06
C LYS A 134 -0.73 -9.95 -14.46
N VAL A 135 0.37 -9.56 -13.80
CA VAL A 135 1.11 -8.33 -14.14
C VAL A 135 1.60 -8.38 -15.58
N ARG A 136 2.19 -9.49 -16.01
CA ARG A 136 2.65 -9.64 -17.39
C ARG A 136 1.51 -9.50 -18.40
N ALA A 137 0.38 -10.16 -18.17
CA ALA A 137 -0.79 -10.08 -19.05
C ALA A 137 -1.30 -8.64 -19.22
N LEU A 138 -1.34 -7.85 -18.15
CA LEU A 138 -1.76 -6.44 -18.19
C LEU A 138 -0.79 -5.52 -18.93
N PHE A 139 0.50 -5.82 -18.89
CA PHE A 139 1.52 -5.03 -19.58
C PHE A 139 1.66 -5.44 -21.05
N ASP A 140 1.37 -6.70 -21.39
CA ASP A 140 1.46 -7.26 -22.74
C ASP A 140 0.16 -7.08 -23.56
N SER A 141 -0.97 -6.76 -22.91
CA SER A 141 -2.23 -6.45 -23.60
C SER A 141 -2.11 -5.11 -24.35
N ARG A 142 -2.25 -5.20 -25.69
CA ARG A 142 -2.20 -4.08 -26.65
C ARG A 142 -3.47 -3.26 -26.65
#